data_AF-A0A816CRE5-F1
#
_entry.id   AF-A0A816CRE5-F1
#
_cell.length_a   1.000
_cell.length_b   1.000
_cell.length_c   1.000
_cell.angle_alpha   90.00
_cell.angle_beta   90.00
_cell.angle_gamma   90.00
#
_symmetry.space_group_name_H-M   'P 1'
#
loop_
_entity.id
_entity.type
_entity.pdbx_description
1 polymer ?
#
loop_
_entity_poly.entity_id
_entity_poly.type
_entity_poly.pdbx_seq_one_letter_code
_entity_poly.pdbx_strand_id
1 'polypeptide(L)'
;MGAYLSSPKCDKDTVEDSNDRLAYVASSMQGWRMSQEDAHNAILNFDDNTSLFAVYDGHGGAEIAVYCSKYLPEFLKKLESYQDGRLKDALIEGFLKFDSVLLDPEVKKVLQKIAYDENEDVDRQEAEPHEFVAALNPNEENHHNDELNVEEAQLLRKEAEVPIEELLKRYNSDEKHFHSPHVAKRVIESKSGKESEVNGISTEKSDAPEENNSNDHVVEQK
;
A
#
# COMPACT_ATOMS: atom_id res chain seq x y z
N MET A 1 -9.09 -21.85 -0.73
CA MET A 1 -7.89 -21.24 -0.13
C MET A 1 -8.30 -19.86 0.38
N GLY A 2 -7.63 -19.30 1.40
CA GLY A 2 -7.99 -17.98 1.95
C GLY A 2 -7.59 -16.83 1.02
N ALA A 3 -7.64 -15.59 1.51
CA ALA A 3 -7.25 -14.38 0.76
C ALA A 3 -5.73 -14.22 0.58
N TYR A 4 -4.97 -15.28 0.81
CA TYR A 4 -3.52 -15.27 0.80
C TYR A 4 -2.98 -16.42 -0.05
N LEU A 5 -1.90 -16.13 -0.77
CA LEU A 5 -1.09 -17.12 -1.47
C LEU A 5 -0.36 -18.03 -0.48
N SER A 6 0.03 -19.23 -0.95
CA SER A 6 0.88 -20.15 -0.17
C SER A 6 2.31 -19.62 0.04
N SER A 7 2.77 -18.70 -0.80
CA SER A 7 4.03 -17.98 -0.65
C SER A 7 3.91 -16.59 -1.28
N PRO A 8 4.64 -15.58 -0.77
CA PRO A 8 4.53 -14.24 -1.29
C PRO A 8 5.15 -14.13 -2.69
N LYS A 9 4.53 -13.34 -3.57
CA LYS A 9 5.18 -12.84 -4.78
C LYS A 9 6.13 -11.71 -4.39
N CYS A 10 7.43 -11.97 -4.55
CA CYS A 10 8.50 -11.05 -4.15
C CYS A 10 9.07 -10.24 -5.31
N ASP A 11 8.53 -10.40 -6.53
CA ASP A 11 8.90 -9.60 -7.68
C ASP A 11 8.58 -8.14 -7.41
N LYS A 12 9.53 -7.28 -7.75
CA LYS A 12 9.42 -5.83 -7.56
C LYS A 12 9.32 -5.16 -8.91
N ASP A 13 8.25 -4.43 -9.12
CA ASP A 13 8.24 -3.39 -10.14
C ASP A 13 8.93 -2.17 -9.52
N THR A 14 10.01 -1.69 -10.13
CA THR A 14 10.79 -0.56 -9.61
C THR A 14 11.02 0.43 -10.73
N VAL A 15 10.63 1.67 -10.50
CA VAL A 15 10.79 2.78 -11.44
C VAL A 15 11.60 3.87 -10.74
N GLU A 16 12.58 4.40 -11.46
CA GLU A 16 13.41 5.51 -11.00
C GLU A 16 13.59 6.54 -12.12
N ASP A 17 13.63 7.81 -11.75
CA ASP A 17 13.87 8.91 -12.69
C ASP A 17 14.36 10.15 -11.94
N SER A 18 14.88 11.13 -12.67
CA SER A 18 15.32 12.41 -12.12
C SER A 18 15.21 13.56 -13.12
N ASN A 19 15.08 14.78 -12.61
CA ASN A 19 15.23 16.02 -13.35
C ASN A 19 16.17 16.97 -12.60
N ASP A 20 16.35 18.20 -13.09
CA ASP A 20 17.25 19.20 -12.50
C ASP A 20 16.91 19.58 -11.04
N ARG A 21 15.72 19.23 -10.55
CA ARG A 21 15.20 19.62 -9.24
C ARG A 21 15.12 18.46 -8.25
N LEU A 22 14.83 17.27 -8.72
CA LEU A 22 14.46 16.12 -7.88
C LEU A 22 14.75 14.79 -8.57
N ALA A 23 14.97 13.77 -7.75
CA ALA A 23 15.10 12.38 -8.15
C ALA A 23 14.13 11.54 -7.32
N TYR A 24 13.57 10.49 -7.90
CA TYR A 24 12.70 9.55 -7.19
C TYR A 24 13.02 8.10 -7.54
N VAL A 25 12.61 7.23 -6.62
CA VAL A 25 12.48 5.79 -6.83
C VAL A 25 11.14 5.37 -6.24
N ALA A 26 10.35 4.62 -7.00
CA ALA A 26 9.12 3.97 -6.56
C ALA A 26 9.26 2.47 -6.77
N SER A 27 8.76 1.66 -5.83
CA SER A 27 8.73 0.21 -5.98
C SER A 27 7.44 -0.36 -5.43
N SER A 28 6.80 -1.28 -6.17
CA SER A 28 5.62 -2.02 -5.75
C SER A 28 5.90 -3.52 -5.73
N MET A 29 5.21 -4.24 -4.85
CA MET A 29 5.35 -5.69 -4.67
C MET A 29 4.02 -6.25 -4.14
N GLN A 30 3.47 -7.29 -4.78
CA GLN A 30 2.18 -7.88 -4.39
C GLN A 30 2.24 -8.57 -3.02
N GLY A 31 3.34 -9.27 -2.71
CA GLY A 31 3.48 -9.98 -1.46
C GLY A 31 2.51 -11.16 -1.33
N TRP A 32 1.82 -11.26 -0.21
CA TRP A 32 0.99 -12.44 0.13
C TRP A 32 -0.44 -12.39 -0.41
N ARG A 33 -0.90 -11.25 -0.90
CA ARG A 33 -2.28 -11.09 -1.42
C ARG A 33 -2.46 -11.85 -2.73
N MET A 34 -3.70 -12.18 -3.06
CA MET A 34 -4.04 -12.89 -4.30
C MET A 34 -3.83 -12.02 -5.55
N SER A 35 -4.24 -10.76 -5.47
CA SER A 35 -4.10 -9.71 -6.49
C SER A 35 -3.17 -8.59 -6.01
N GLN A 36 -2.63 -7.82 -6.96
CA GLN A 36 -1.99 -6.53 -6.67
C GLN A 36 -3.02 -5.44 -6.95
N GLU A 37 -3.51 -4.78 -5.90
CA GLU A 37 -4.55 -3.75 -6.01
C GLU A 37 -3.99 -2.32 -5.97
N ASP A 38 -2.67 -2.18 -5.73
CA ASP A 38 -1.99 -0.89 -5.68
C ASP A 38 -1.68 -0.34 -7.08
N ALA A 39 -1.80 0.97 -7.22
CA ALA A 39 -1.28 1.74 -8.36
C ALA A 39 -0.54 2.99 -7.86
N HIS A 40 0.26 3.63 -8.73
CA HIS A 40 0.97 4.86 -8.35
C HIS A 40 1.25 5.79 -9.53
N ASN A 41 1.55 7.04 -9.23
CA ASN A 41 2.14 8.00 -10.15
C ASN A 41 3.42 8.59 -9.56
N ALA A 42 4.41 8.80 -10.42
CA ALA A 42 5.60 9.60 -10.14
C ALA A 42 5.97 10.42 -11.38
N ILE A 43 5.37 11.61 -11.49
CA ILE A 43 5.43 12.47 -12.67
C ILE A 43 6.27 13.70 -12.34
N LEU A 44 7.54 13.71 -12.77
CA LEU A 44 8.47 14.80 -12.44
C LEU A 44 8.14 16.12 -13.13
N ASN A 45 7.73 16.05 -14.38
CA ASN A 45 7.33 17.21 -15.17
C ASN A 45 5.80 17.21 -15.29
N PHE A 46 5.11 17.26 -14.15
CA PHE A 46 3.66 17.29 -14.13
C PHE A 46 3.15 18.61 -14.71
N ASP A 47 3.75 19.73 -14.31
CA ASP A 47 3.55 21.06 -14.89
C ASP A 47 4.87 21.85 -14.83
N ASP A 48 4.92 23.09 -15.35
CA ASP A 48 6.14 23.92 -15.46
C ASP A 48 7.00 23.89 -14.18
N ASN A 49 6.38 24.10 -13.03
CA ASN A 49 7.03 24.09 -11.72
C ASN A 49 6.46 23.10 -10.71
N THR A 50 5.85 22.02 -11.22
CA THR A 50 5.13 21.07 -10.37
C THR A 50 5.48 19.63 -10.74
N SER A 51 5.66 18.80 -9.72
CA SER A 51 5.74 17.34 -9.84
C SER A 51 4.58 16.71 -9.07
N LEU A 52 4.08 15.57 -9.53
CA LEU A 52 2.99 14.84 -8.89
C LEU A 52 3.45 13.44 -8.50
N PHE A 53 3.26 13.10 -7.23
CA PHE A 53 3.47 11.76 -6.70
C PHE A 53 2.19 11.31 -6.00
N ALA A 54 1.75 10.08 -6.27
CA ALA A 54 0.55 9.52 -5.66
C ALA A 54 0.66 8.01 -5.55
N VAL A 55 0.07 7.45 -4.49
CA VAL A 55 -0.12 6.01 -4.29
C VAL A 55 -1.60 5.78 -4.07
N TYR A 56 -2.15 4.80 -4.77
CA TYR A 56 -3.55 4.41 -4.73
C TYR A 56 -3.60 2.96 -4.23
N ASP A 57 -4.13 2.75 -3.04
CA ASP A 57 -4.32 1.45 -2.40
C ASP A 57 -5.74 0.99 -2.73
N GLY A 58 -5.86 0.07 -3.69
CA GLY A 58 -7.14 -0.53 -4.07
C GLY A 58 -7.65 -1.45 -2.97
N HIS A 59 -8.97 -1.57 -2.85
CA HIS A 59 -9.56 -2.55 -1.96
C HIS A 59 -10.72 -3.23 -2.64
N GLY A 60 -10.50 -4.50 -2.96
CA GLY A 60 -11.47 -5.29 -3.65
C GLY A 60 -11.54 -4.94 -5.13
N GLY A 61 -10.45 -5.23 -5.84
CA GLY A 61 -10.25 -4.84 -7.23
C GLY A 61 -9.31 -3.64 -7.36
N ALA A 62 -8.41 -3.71 -8.34
CA ALA A 62 -7.46 -2.64 -8.63
C ALA A 62 -8.02 -1.58 -9.61
N GLU A 63 -9.18 -1.82 -10.22
CA GLU A 63 -9.63 -1.03 -11.37
C GLU A 63 -9.79 0.44 -11.06
N ILE A 64 -10.22 0.79 -9.85
CA ILE A 64 -10.33 2.18 -9.40
C ILE A 64 -8.94 2.78 -9.13
N ALA A 65 -8.03 2.05 -8.49
CA ALA A 65 -6.67 2.50 -8.22
C ALA A 65 -5.90 2.75 -9.54
N VAL A 66 -5.99 1.80 -10.46
CA VAL A 66 -5.44 1.90 -11.81
C VAL A 66 -6.07 3.05 -12.59
N TYR A 67 -7.39 3.22 -12.54
CA TYR A 67 -8.08 4.34 -13.19
C TYR A 67 -7.62 5.69 -12.61
N CYS A 68 -7.48 5.80 -11.29
CA CYS A 68 -6.92 7.00 -10.65
C CYS A 68 -5.53 7.32 -11.20
N SER A 69 -4.64 6.32 -11.27
CA SER A 69 -3.27 6.53 -11.78
C SER A 69 -3.21 6.98 -13.24
N LYS A 70 -4.20 6.61 -14.06
CA LYS A 70 -4.27 6.95 -15.49
C LYS A 70 -4.90 8.32 -15.74
N TYR A 71 -5.94 8.68 -14.99
CA TYR A 71 -6.82 9.78 -15.37
C TYR A 71 -6.86 10.94 -14.36
N LEU A 72 -6.58 10.70 -13.07
CA LEU A 72 -6.61 11.76 -12.06
C LEU A 72 -5.60 12.90 -12.34
N PRO A 73 -4.35 12.63 -12.77
CA PRO A 73 -3.37 13.69 -13.05
C PRO A 73 -3.88 14.71 -14.09
N GLU A 74 -4.36 14.23 -15.23
CA GLU A 74 -4.87 15.09 -16.31
C GLU A 74 -6.23 15.70 -15.98
N PHE A 75 -7.02 15.06 -15.11
CA PHE A 75 -8.26 15.63 -14.61
C PHE A 75 -7.99 16.87 -13.74
N LEU A 76 -7.02 16.79 -12.83
CA LEU A 76 -6.64 17.91 -11.96
C LEU A 76 -6.25 19.15 -12.75
N LYS A 77 -5.45 19.00 -13.82
CA LYS A 77 -5.01 20.11 -14.69
C LYS A 77 -6.15 20.85 -15.41
N LYS A 78 -7.29 20.17 -15.60
CA LYS A 78 -8.46 20.74 -16.29
C LYS A 78 -9.34 21.59 -15.36
N LEU A 79 -9.13 21.52 -14.05
CA LEU A 79 -9.90 22.29 -13.09
C LEU A 79 -9.49 23.77 -13.16
N GLU A 80 -10.47 24.66 -13.18
CA GLU A 80 -10.25 26.10 -13.10
C GLU A 80 -9.49 26.47 -11.83
N SER A 81 -9.82 25.84 -10.70
CA SER A 81 -9.10 26.01 -9.43
C SER A 81 -7.63 25.60 -9.51
N TYR A 82 -7.26 24.61 -10.33
CA TYR A 82 -5.86 24.27 -10.56
C TYR A 82 -5.17 25.32 -11.43
N GLN A 83 -5.82 25.73 -12.52
CA GLN A 83 -5.30 26.73 -13.47
C GLN A 83 -5.11 28.11 -12.82
N ASP A 84 -5.94 28.44 -11.84
CA ASP A 84 -5.82 29.64 -11.00
C ASP A 84 -4.70 29.54 -9.93
N GLY A 85 -4.04 28.39 -9.81
CA GLY A 85 -3.05 28.12 -8.76
C GLY A 85 -3.63 27.87 -7.36
N ARG A 86 -4.97 27.71 -7.23
CA ARG A 86 -5.65 27.39 -5.97
C ARG A 86 -5.58 25.90 -5.66
N LEU A 87 -4.38 25.38 -5.46
CA LEU A 87 -4.09 23.94 -5.35
C LEU A 87 -4.93 23.21 -4.28
N LYS A 88 -5.16 23.83 -3.11
CA LYS A 88 -5.99 23.23 -2.05
C LYS A 88 -7.42 22.98 -2.54
N ASP A 89 -8.02 23.99 -3.16
CA ASP A 89 -9.38 23.89 -3.69
C ASP A 89 -9.41 22.89 -4.85
N ALA A 90 -8.41 22.92 -5.71
CA ALA A 90 -8.27 22.01 -6.85
C ALA A 90 -8.20 20.54 -6.43
N LEU A 91 -7.49 20.23 -5.34
CA LEU A 91 -7.44 18.86 -4.83
C LEU A 91 -8.78 18.42 -4.24
N ILE A 92 -9.42 19.27 -3.41
CA ILE A 92 -10.72 18.94 -2.82
C ILE A 92 -11.78 18.76 -3.91
N GLU A 93 -11.87 19.73 -4.81
CA GLU A 93 -12.77 19.70 -5.97
C GLU A 93 -12.47 18.53 -6.89
N GLY A 94 -11.19 18.28 -7.15
CA GLY A 94 -10.70 17.24 -8.03
C GLY A 94 -11.14 15.86 -7.56
N PHE A 95 -10.92 15.52 -6.29
CA PHE A 95 -11.34 14.22 -5.76
C PHE A 95 -12.86 14.06 -5.79
N LEU A 96 -13.63 15.07 -5.39
CA LEU A 96 -15.10 14.99 -5.38
C LEU A 96 -15.70 14.86 -6.79
N LYS A 97 -15.21 15.65 -7.74
CA LYS A 97 -15.69 15.60 -9.12
C LYS A 97 -15.20 14.35 -9.85
N PHE A 98 -13.96 13.94 -9.62
CA PHE A 98 -13.41 12.72 -10.20
C PHE A 98 -14.16 11.47 -9.72
N ASP A 99 -14.52 11.40 -8.44
CA ASP A 99 -15.35 10.32 -7.89
C ASP A 99 -16.73 10.28 -8.56
N SER A 100 -17.35 11.45 -8.77
CA SER A 100 -18.64 11.54 -9.47
C SER A 100 -18.57 11.02 -10.93
N VAL A 101 -17.40 11.13 -11.58
CA VAL A 101 -17.17 10.63 -12.94
C VAL A 101 -17.15 9.10 -12.99
N LEU A 102 -16.81 8.41 -11.90
CA LEU A 102 -16.84 6.94 -11.83
C LEU A 102 -18.25 6.36 -12.00
N LEU A 103 -19.29 7.19 -11.80
CA LEU A 103 -20.68 6.81 -12.01
C LEU A 103 -21.13 6.86 -13.48
N ASP A 104 -20.35 7.50 -14.37
CA ASP A 104 -20.66 7.62 -15.80
C ASP A 104 -20.65 6.23 -16.47
N PRO A 105 -21.70 5.85 -17.23
CA PRO A 105 -21.75 4.59 -17.96
C PRO A 105 -20.53 4.31 -18.85
N GLU A 106 -19.95 5.32 -19.49
CA GLU A 106 -18.76 5.10 -20.33
C GLU A 106 -17.52 4.82 -19.50
N VAL A 107 -17.39 5.46 -18.33
CA VAL A 107 -16.30 5.21 -17.39
C VAL A 107 -16.44 3.82 -16.78
N LYS A 108 -17.66 3.40 -16.43
CA LYS A 108 -17.92 2.04 -15.94
C LYS A 108 -17.48 0.96 -16.92
N LYS A 109 -17.65 1.16 -18.24
CA LYS A 109 -17.13 0.23 -19.25
C LYS A 109 -15.61 0.16 -19.25
N VAL A 110 -14.94 1.30 -19.06
CA VAL A 110 -13.47 1.35 -18.92
C VAL A 110 -13.03 0.60 -17.66
N LEU A 111 -13.70 0.82 -16.53
CA LEU A 111 -13.43 0.13 -15.26
C LEU A 111 -13.62 -1.38 -15.38
N GLN A 112 -14.72 -1.83 -16.00
CA GLN A 112 -14.95 -3.25 -16.29
C GLN A 112 -13.81 -3.83 -17.10
N LYS A 113 -13.38 -3.13 -18.17
CA LYS A 113 -12.25 -3.59 -18.98
C LYS A 113 -10.96 -3.70 -18.17
N ILE A 114 -10.65 -2.72 -17.32
CA ILE A 114 -9.46 -2.77 -16.47
C ILE A 114 -9.53 -3.99 -15.53
N ALA A 115 -10.69 -4.24 -14.92
CA ALA A 115 -10.89 -5.42 -14.06
C ALA A 115 -10.70 -6.74 -14.83
N TYR A 116 -11.09 -6.83 -16.11
CA TYR A 116 -10.85 -8.04 -16.92
C TYR A 116 -9.40 -8.22 -17.33
N ASP A 117 -8.74 -7.14 -17.78
CA ASP A 117 -7.36 -7.20 -18.26
C ASP A 117 -6.39 -7.68 -17.15
N GLU A 118 -6.67 -7.39 -15.87
CA GLU A 118 -5.88 -7.92 -14.74
C GLU A 118 -6.11 -9.40 -14.44
N ASN A 119 -7.27 -9.95 -14.80
CA ASN A 119 -7.58 -11.37 -14.58
C ASN A 119 -6.91 -12.28 -15.62
N GLU A 120 -6.54 -11.77 -16.81
CA GLU A 120 -5.85 -12.57 -17.84
C GLU A 120 -4.44 -13.01 -17.44
N ASP A 121 -3.82 -12.37 -16.44
CA ASP A 121 -2.51 -12.79 -15.92
C ASP A 121 -2.58 -14.00 -14.97
N VAL A 122 -3.79 -14.46 -14.60
CA VAL A 122 -4.00 -15.59 -13.68
C VAL A 122 -4.31 -16.91 -14.42
N ASP A 123 -4.91 -16.87 -15.61
CA ASP A 123 -5.42 -18.07 -16.31
C ASP A 123 -4.66 -18.46 -17.59
N ARG A 124 -3.33 -18.61 -17.48
CA ARG A 124 -2.55 -19.42 -18.44
C ARG A 124 -2.38 -20.86 -17.96
N GLN A 125 -3.49 -21.56 -17.77
CA GLN A 125 -3.56 -23.02 -17.83
C GLN A 125 -5.00 -23.49 -18.11
N GLU A 126 -5.24 -23.81 -19.39
CA GLU A 126 -6.33 -24.65 -19.93
C GLU A 126 -7.79 -24.16 -19.78
N ALA A 127 -8.26 -23.36 -20.75
CA ALA A 127 -9.68 -23.37 -21.13
C ALA A 127 -9.84 -23.19 -22.66
N GLU A 128 -10.53 -24.16 -23.27
CA GLU A 128 -10.82 -24.26 -24.70
C GLU A 128 -11.71 -23.10 -25.23
N PRO A 129 -11.58 -22.73 -26.53
CA PRO A 129 -12.25 -21.56 -27.09
C PRO A 129 -13.69 -21.89 -27.45
N HIS A 130 -14.64 -21.77 -26.52
CA HIS A 130 -16.04 -21.99 -26.86
C HIS A 130 -17.07 -21.21 -26.04
N GLU A 131 -17.01 -19.87 -25.98
CA GLU A 131 -18.21 -19.05 -25.69
C GLU A 131 -18.14 -17.55 -26.07
N PHE A 132 -17.40 -17.23 -27.14
CA PHE A 132 -17.10 -15.84 -27.56
C PHE A 132 -18.30 -15.02 -28.14
N VAL A 133 -19.57 -15.42 -27.97
CA VAL A 133 -20.71 -14.68 -28.58
C VAL A 133 -21.83 -14.30 -27.61
N ALA A 134 -21.82 -14.74 -26.35
CA ALA A 134 -22.87 -14.38 -25.39
C ALA A 134 -22.60 -13.06 -24.63
N ALA A 135 -21.34 -12.64 -24.51
CA ALA A 135 -20.92 -11.52 -23.64
C ALA A 135 -21.16 -10.10 -24.21
N LEU A 136 -21.84 -9.96 -25.36
CA LEU A 136 -22.25 -8.65 -25.90
C LEU A 136 -23.68 -8.24 -25.51
N ASN A 137 -24.29 -8.92 -24.54
CA ASN A 137 -25.64 -8.58 -24.09
C ASN A 137 -25.57 -7.49 -23.01
N PRO A 138 -26.00 -6.24 -23.26
CA PRO A 138 -25.85 -5.12 -22.31
C PRO A 138 -26.73 -5.24 -21.06
N ASN A 139 -27.52 -6.31 -20.95
CA ASN A 139 -28.51 -6.55 -19.91
C ASN A 139 -28.17 -7.72 -18.99
N GLU A 140 -27.01 -8.38 -19.15
CA GLU A 140 -26.50 -9.28 -18.12
C GLU A 140 -25.54 -8.50 -17.24
N GLU A 141 -26.02 -8.14 -16.05
CA GLU A 141 -25.18 -7.61 -14.99
C GLU A 141 -24.10 -8.64 -14.67
N ASN A 142 -22.83 -8.26 -14.82
CA ASN A 142 -21.67 -9.04 -14.41
C ASN A 142 -21.61 -9.15 -12.87
N HIS A 143 -22.51 -9.94 -12.28
CA HIS A 143 -22.52 -10.23 -10.84
C HIS A 143 -21.32 -11.09 -10.41
N HIS A 144 -20.63 -11.75 -11.34
CA HIS A 144 -19.61 -12.73 -10.98
C HIS A 144 -18.33 -12.12 -10.42
N ASN A 145 -17.90 -10.94 -10.89
CA ASN A 145 -16.69 -10.29 -10.38
C ASN A 145 -16.94 -9.57 -9.04
N ASP A 146 -18.12 -8.98 -8.86
CA ASP A 146 -18.53 -8.40 -7.57
C ASP A 146 -18.67 -9.49 -6.49
N GLU A 147 -19.18 -10.68 -6.83
CA GLU A 147 -19.28 -11.81 -5.89
C GLU A 147 -17.90 -12.30 -5.42
N LEU A 148 -16.95 -12.51 -6.32
CA LEU A 148 -15.59 -12.97 -5.97
C LEU A 148 -14.87 -11.98 -5.04
N ASN A 149 -15.05 -10.69 -5.31
CA ASN A 149 -14.48 -9.61 -4.53
C ASN A 149 -15.10 -9.48 -3.12
N VAL A 150 -16.44 -9.56 -3.05
CA VAL A 150 -17.15 -9.60 -1.76
C VAL A 150 -16.74 -10.83 -0.95
N GLU A 151 -16.51 -11.98 -1.59
CA GLU A 151 -16.00 -13.17 -0.92
C GLU A 151 -14.59 -12.97 -0.35
N GLU A 152 -13.66 -12.36 -1.09
CA GLU A 152 -12.31 -12.06 -0.57
C GLU A 152 -12.37 -11.13 0.64
N ALA A 153 -13.11 -10.02 0.55
CA ALA A 153 -13.27 -9.08 1.65
C ALA A 153 -13.89 -9.76 2.89
N GLN A 154 -14.87 -10.64 2.69
CA GLN A 154 -15.46 -11.43 3.78
C GLN A 154 -14.48 -12.44 4.39
N LEU A 155 -13.64 -13.08 3.57
CA LEU A 155 -12.61 -13.99 4.03
C LEU A 155 -11.56 -13.25 4.87
N LEU A 156 -11.08 -12.09 4.41
CA LEU A 156 -10.15 -11.23 5.15
C LEU A 156 -10.73 -10.80 6.50
N ARG A 157 -12.01 -10.40 6.53
CA ARG A 157 -12.69 -10.02 7.77
C ARG A 157 -12.78 -11.19 8.75
N LYS A 158 -13.19 -12.37 8.26
CA LYS A 158 -13.23 -13.59 9.09
C LYS A 158 -11.86 -13.93 9.64
N GLU A 159 -10.82 -13.78 8.84
CA GLU A 159 -9.45 -14.06 9.23
C GLU A 159 -8.91 -13.07 10.27
N ALA A 160 -9.27 -11.79 10.18
CA ALA A 160 -8.93 -10.78 11.17
C ALA A 160 -9.52 -11.06 12.57
N GLU A 161 -10.59 -11.85 12.64
CA GLU A 161 -11.22 -12.29 13.89
C GLU A 161 -10.59 -13.58 14.46
N VAL A 162 -9.69 -14.24 13.73
CA VAL A 162 -9.02 -15.47 14.15
C VAL A 162 -7.80 -15.15 15.04
N PRO A 163 -7.59 -15.86 16.17
CA PRO A 163 -6.39 -15.69 16.99
C PRO A 163 -5.10 -15.97 16.21
N ILE A 164 -4.06 -15.20 16.52
CA ILE A 164 -2.78 -15.27 15.80
C ILE A 164 -2.14 -16.66 15.86
N GLU A 165 -2.34 -17.42 16.94
CA GLU A 165 -1.84 -18.78 17.09
C GLU A 165 -2.48 -19.75 16.10
N GLU A 166 -3.74 -19.52 15.74
CA GLU A 166 -4.46 -20.34 14.77
C GLU A 166 -4.09 -19.96 13.33
N LEU A 167 -3.89 -18.67 13.05
CA LEU A 167 -3.32 -18.22 11.79
C LEU A 167 -1.93 -18.82 11.56
N LEU A 168 -1.06 -18.75 12.56
CA LEU A 168 0.28 -19.33 12.48
C LEU A 168 0.24 -20.84 12.21
N LYS A 169 -0.74 -21.59 12.71
CA LYS A 169 -0.89 -23.02 12.39
C LYS A 169 -1.35 -23.26 10.96
N ARG A 170 -2.24 -22.41 10.44
CA ARG A 170 -2.75 -22.51 9.06
C ARG A 170 -1.67 -22.19 8.02
N TYR A 171 -0.76 -21.26 8.33
CA TYR A 171 0.28 -20.82 7.39
C TYR A 171 1.68 -21.43 7.63
N ASN A 172 2.00 -21.98 8.82
CA ASN A 172 3.27 -22.69 9.05
C ASN A 172 3.26 -24.17 8.60
N SER A 173 2.16 -24.67 8.03
CA SER A 173 2.16 -26.03 7.47
C SER A 173 3.05 -26.18 6.22
N ASP A 174 3.43 -25.08 5.58
CA ASP A 174 4.40 -25.07 4.47
C ASP A 174 5.73 -24.47 4.95
N GLU A 175 6.68 -25.33 5.34
CA GLU A 175 8.03 -24.93 5.73
C GLU A 175 8.81 -24.34 4.53
N LYS A 176 8.66 -23.03 4.29
CA LYS A 176 9.71 -22.20 3.70
C LYS A 176 9.96 -21.03 4.64
N HIS A 177 11.08 -21.11 5.36
CA HIS A 177 11.52 -20.20 6.40
C HIS A 177 11.36 -18.72 6.04
N PHE A 178 10.35 -18.06 6.60
CA PHE A 178 10.33 -16.60 6.72
C PHE A 178 10.84 -16.22 8.12
N HIS A 179 12.06 -15.66 8.19
CA HIS A 179 12.59 -15.08 9.43
C HIS A 179 12.31 -13.58 9.45
N SER A 180 11.23 -13.18 10.13
CA SER A 180 11.03 -11.76 10.46
C SER A 180 12.05 -11.34 11.54
N PRO A 181 12.91 -10.34 11.29
CA PRO A 181 13.90 -9.87 12.27
C PRO A 181 13.27 -9.25 13.52
N HIS A 182 11.95 -9.02 13.54
CA HIS A 182 11.23 -8.38 14.64
C HIS A 182 10.44 -9.37 15.52
N VAL A 183 10.17 -10.60 15.05
CA VAL A 183 9.40 -11.60 15.82
C VAL A 183 10.29 -12.47 16.71
N ALA A 184 11.56 -12.69 16.32
CA ALA A 184 12.48 -13.56 17.06
C ALA A 184 12.85 -13.04 18.46
N LYS A 185 12.67 -11.74 18.75
CA LYS A 185 13.08 -11.14 20.04
C LYS A 185 12.16 -11.41 21.21
N ARG A 186 10.94 -11.93 21.01
CA ARG A 186 9.95 -12.09 22.10
C ARG A 186 9.91 -13.48 22.74
N VAL A 187 10.61 -14.47 22.19
CA VAL A 187 10.45 -15.89 22.58
C VAL A 187 11.55 -16.41 23.54
N ILE A 188 12.58 -15.61 23.86
CA ILE A 188 13.73 -16.11 24.66
C ILE A 188 13.63 -15.82 26.18
N GLU A 189 12.69 -15.02 26.69
CA GLU A 189 12.67 -14.66 28.13
C GLU A 189 11.66 -15.41 29.02
N SER A 190 11.04 -16.49 28.55
CA SER A 190 10.08 -17.25 29.37
C SER A 190 10.40 -18.74 29.49
N LYS A 191 11.64 -19.09 29.87
CA LYS A 191 11.96 -20.43 30.44
C LYS A 191 13.36 -20.51 31.09
N SER A 192 13.47 -20.08 32.35
CA SER A 192 14.27 -20.79 33.37
C SER A 192 13.88 -20.30 34.77
N GLY A 193 13.32 -21.19 35.59
CA GLY A 193 12.92 -20.88 36.96
C GLY A 193 14.02 -21.09 38.01
N LYS A 194 13.84 -20.44 39.17
CA LYS A 194 13.89 -20.99 40.55
C LYS A 194 14.13 -19.87 41.57
N GLU A 195 13.33 -19.87 42.63
CA GLU A 195 13.57 -19.13 43.88
C GLU A 195 14.78 -19.73 44.64
N SER A 196 15.69 -18.90 45.15
CA SER A 196 16.11 -18.81 46.57
C SER A 196 17.41 -17.99 46.79
N GLU A 197 17.31 -17.07 47.77
CA GLU A 197 18.30 -16.53 48.73
C GLU A 197 19.51 -15.63 48.35
N VAL A 198 19.34 -14.35 48.71
CA VAL A 198 20.18 -13.42 49.52
C VAL A 198 21.71 -13.61 49.59
N ASN A 199 22.43 -12.57 49.13
CA ASN A 199 23.62 -11.87 49.69
C ASN A 199 24.24 -11.08 48.52
N GLY A 200 24.72 -9.83 48.57
CA GLY A 200 25.09 -8.91 49.63
C GLY A 200 25.59 -7.62 48.92
N ILE A 201 25.63 -6.54 49.67
CA ILE A 201 26.01 -5.17 49.30
C ILE A 201 27.43 -5.07 48.69
N SER A 202 27.58 -4.26 47.64
CA SER A 202 28.74 -3.36 47.49
C SER A 202 28.44 -2.21 46.51
N THR A 203 28.51 -1.01 47.06
CA THR A 203 28.51 0.33 46.47
C THR A 203 29.70 0.60 45.55
N GLU A 204 29.52 1.44 44.52
CA GLU A 204 30.42 2.54 44.08
C GLU A 204 29.85 3.12 42.76
N LYS A 205 29.19 4.29 42.82
CA LYS A 205 29.69 5.68 42.72
C LYS A 205 29.60 6.24 41.29
N SER A 206 28.79 7.29 41.21
CA SER A 206 28.56 8.25 40.15
C SER A 206 29.83 8.98 39.71
N ASP A 207 29.87 9.43 38.45
CA ASP A 207 30.31 10.79 38.11
C ASP A 207 29.78 11.20 36.72
N ALA A 208 28.99 12.27 36.70
CA ALA A 208 28.67 13.09 35.53
C ALA A 208 29.01 14.54 35.91
N PRO A 209 29.70 15.33 35.07
CA PRO A 209 29.96 16.72 35.39
C PRO A 209 28.86 17.63 34.84
N GLU A 210 28.39 18.51 35.73
CA GLU A 210 27.44 19.59 35.54
C GLU A 210 28.01 20.77 34.73
N GLU A 211 27.10 21.47 34.06
CA GLU A 211 27.24 22.82 33.55
C GLU A 211 27.59 23.81 34.68
N ASN A 212 28.40 24.83 34.36
CA ASN A 212 28.42 26.06 35.14
C ASN A 212 28.52 27.28 34.23
N ASN A 213 27.64 28.22 34.50
CA ASN A 213 27.39 29.46 33.78
C ASN A 213 27.66 30.60 34.78
N SER A 214 28.53 31.57 34.48
CA SER A 214 28.45 32.95 35.02
C SER A 214 29.44 33.93 34.39
N ASN A 215 28.88 34.98 33.77
CA ASN A 215 29.22 36.42 33.83
C ASN A 215 30.68 36.88 33.97
N ASP A 216 31.17 37.75 33.07
CA ASP A 216 30.92 39.21 33.05
C ASP A 216 32.06 40.00 32.34
N HIS A 217 31.65 41.12 31.74
CA HIS A 217 32.38 42.38 31.49
C HIS A 217 33.42 42.61 30.36
N VAL A 218 32.95 43.39 29.37
CA VAL A 218 33.45 44.67 28.77
C VAL A 218 34.95 44.89 28.44
N VAL A 219 35.24 45.33 27.20
CA VAL A 219 35.96 46.58 26.78
C VAL A 219 36.71 46.42 25.43
N GLU A 220 36.22 47.17 24.44
CA GLU A 220 36.86 47.97 23.36
C GLU A 220 38.15 47.59 22.57
N GLN A 221 38.04 47.96 21.27
CA GLN A 221 39.05 48.55 20.35
C GLN A 221 40.16 47.67 19.76
N LYS A 222 40.09 47.39 18.46
CA LYS A 222 40.61 48.25 17.38
C LYS A 222 40.13 47.81 16.00
#